data_AF-A0A834ZXZ1-F1
#
_entry.id   AF-A0A834ZXZ1-F1
#
_cell.length_a   1.000
_cell.length_b   1.000
_cell.length_c   1.000
_cell.angle_alpha   90.00
_cell.angle_beta   90.00
_cell.angle_gamma   90.00
#
_symmetry.space_group_name_H-M   'P 1'
#
loop_
_entity.id
_entity.type
_entity.pdbx_description
1 polymer ?
#
loop_
_entity_poly.entity_id
_entity_poly.type
_entity_poly.pdbx_seq_one_letter_code
_entity_poly.pdbx_strand_id
1 'polypeptide(L)'
;MDVFQFQSQKQTSKRIKKRLTQDQVRLLESSFNYEKKLEPDIKIQLARELGLPPRKVAIWYQNKRARWKNQSLELDYKALQLRLDNVIADKRKLEREVGRLKGELQKAQEMLLGFKPTALPLSSLSASGDEDGSSSFPGNANCCWENAGVVQVDELYACLIGAEGQPGNSNGHDFYAR
;
A
#
# COMPACT_ATOMS: atom_id res chain seq x y z
N MET A 1 -56.90 26.66 -34.15
CA MET A 1 -56.09 26.39 -32.94
C MET A 1 -54.64 26.63 -33.33
N ASP A 2 -54.08 27.70 -32.79
CA ASP A 2 -52.77 28.24 -33.17
C ASP A 2 -51.60 27.42 -32.58
N VAL A 3 -50.74 27.03 -33.51
CA VAL A 3 -49.28 26.91 -33.49
C VAL A 3 -48.56 27.20 -32.16
N PHE A 4 -47.90 26.19 -31.61
CA PHE A 4 -46.66 26.37 -30.84
C PHE A 4 -45.60 25.35 -31.28
N GLN A 5 -44.87 25.73 -32.32
CA GLN A 5 -43.69 25.02 -32.79
C GLN A 5 -42.47 25.51 -32.02
N PHE A 6 -42.09 24.79 -30.97
CA PHE A 6 -40.87 25.09 -30.20
C PHE A 6 -39.64 24.57 -30.98
N GLN A 7 -39.14 25.39 -31.91
CA GLN A 7 -37.86 25.13 -32.56
C GLN A 7 -36.71 25.41 -31.58
N SER A 8 -36.16 24.36 -30.99
CA SER A 8 -34.88 24.44 -30.26
C SER A 8 -33.72 24.60 -31.25
N GLN A 9 -33.38 25.85 -31.57
CA GLN A 9 -32.12 26.17 -32.24
C GLN A 9 -30.95 25.98 -31.27
N LYS A 10 -30.39 24.77 -31.21
CA LYS A 10 -29.12 24.51 -30.51
C LYS A 10 -27.96 24.88 -31.43
N GLN A 11 -27.61 26.17 -31.47
CA GLN A 11 -26.37 26.64 -32.10
C GLN A 11 -25.17 26.08 -31.35
N THR A 12 -24.53 25.04 -31.88
CA THR A 12 -23.26 24.52 -31.37
C THR A 12 -22.11 25.35 -31.94
N SER A 13 -22.00 26.60 -31.47
CA SER A 13 -20.78 27.39 -31.67
C SER A 13 -19.60 26.61 -31.10
N LYS A 14 -18.70 26.13 -31.96
CA LYS A 14 -17.43 25.47 -31.61
C LYS A 14 -16.68 26.36 -30.61
N ARG A 15 -16.82 26.05 -29.32
CA ARG A 15 -16.36 26.88 -28.20
C ARG A 15 -14.83 26.83 -28.16
N ILE A 16 -14.19 27.81 -28.81
CA ILE A 16 -12.74 28.00 -28.79
C ILE A 16 -12.27 27.93 -27.34
N LYS A 17 -11.37 26.97 -27.05
CA LYS A 17 -10.78 26.74 -25.73
C LYS A 17 -9.84 27.90 -25.38
N LYS A 18 -10.37 29.07 -25.07
CA LYS A 18 -9.58 30.19 -24.53
C LYS A 18 -9.02 29.78 -23.16
N ARG A 19 -7.68 29.81 -23.02
CA ARG A 19 -6.96 29.66 -21.75
C ARG A 19 -7.42 30.76 -20.79
N LEU A 20 -7.46 30.45 -19.50
CA LEU A 20 -7.71 31.44 -18.46
C LEU A 20 -6.49 32.36 -18.35
N THR A 21 -6.70 33.64 -18.07
CA THR A 21 -5.61 34.59 -17.84
C THR A 21 -4.96 34.31 -16.49
N GLN A 22 -3.73 34.81 -16.29
CA GLN A 22 -3.02 34.59 -15.02
C GLN A 22 -3.79 35.20 -13.84
N ASP A 23 -4.37 36.38 -14.01
CA ASP A 23 -5.18 37.05 -12.99
C ASP A 23 -6.42 36.22 -12.62
N GLN A 24 -7.10 35.65 -13.63
CA GLN A 24 -8.24 34.76 -13.40
C GLN A 24 -7.84 33.53 -12.60
N VAL A 25 -6.68 32.94 -12.91
CA VAL A 25 -6.16 31.78 -12.17
C VAL A 25 -5.84 32.18 -10.74
N ARG A 26 -5.21 33.32 -10.48
CA ARG A 26 -4.89 33.77 -9.11
C ARG A 26 -6.13 33.92 -8.24
N LEU A 27 -7.21 34.54 -8.75
CA LEU A 27 -8.46 34.66 -7.98
C LEU A 27 -9.10 33.30 -7.69
N LEU A 28 -9.13 32.41 -8.69
CA LEU A 28 -9.63 31.04 -8.51
C LEU A 28 -8.81 30.26 -7.48
N GLU A 29 -7.49 30.41 -7.48
CA GLU A 29 -6.60 29.77 -6.50
C GLU A 29 -6.77 30.34 -5.10
N SER A 30 -6.90 31.66 -4.97
CA SER A 30 -7.16 32.31 -3.68
C SER A 30 -8.47 31.80 -3.07
N SER A 31 -9.54 31.77 -3.87
CA SER A 31 -10.83 31.24 -3.41
C SER A 31 -10.77 29.75 -3.08
N PHE A 32 -10.09 28.94 -3.89
CA PHE A 32 -9.92 27.50 -3.63
C PHE A 32 -9.09 27.21 -2.36
N ASN A 33 -8.14 28.07 -2.03
CA ASN A 33 -7.33 27.91 -0.82
C ASN A 33 -8.13 28.24 0.44
N TYR A 34 -9.05 29.19 0.35
CA TYR A 34 -9.99 29.51 1.42
C TYR A 34 -11.05 28.40 1.61
N GLU A 35 -11.69 27.98 0.51
CA GLU A 35 -12.73 26.95 0.53
C GLU A 35 -12.53 25.96 -0.63
N LYS A 36 -12.34 24.68 -0.29
CA LYS A 36 -12.04 23.61 -1.26
C LYS A 36 -13.29 23.16 -2.00
N LYS A 37 -14.47 23.38 -1.42
CA LYS A 37 -15.77 23.05 -2.01
C LYS A 37 -16.35 24.24 -2.76
N LEU A 38 -16.79 24.01 -4.00
CA LEU A 38 -17.40 25.09 -4.79
C LEU A 38 -18.90 25.17 -4.49
N GLU A 39 -19.29 26.03 -3.56
CA GLU A 39 -20.70 26.29 -3.28
C GLU A 39 -21.40 27.01 -4.46
N PRO A 40 -22.70 26.80 -4.67
CA PRO A 40 -23.45 27.39 -5.79
C PRO A 40 -23.36 28.91 -5.86
N ASP A 41 -23.44 29.59 -4.72
CA ASP A 41 -23.44 31.05 -4.63
C ASP A 41 -22.05 31.62 -4.94
N ILE A 42 -21.01 31.03 -4.33
CA ILE A 42 -19.60 31.39 -4.60
C ILE A 42 -19.28 31.18 -6.08
N LYS A 43 -19.76 30.10 -6.69
CA LYS A 43 -19.58 29.85 -8.14
C LYS A 43 -20.18 30.96 -8.99
N ILE A 44 -21.37 31.45 -8.66
CA ILE A 44 -22.02 32.53 -9.42
C ILE A 44 -21.25 33.83 -9.21
N GLN A 45 -20.82 34.14 -7.99
CA GLN A 45 -20.01 35.32 -7.68
C GLN A 45 -18.69 35.31 -8.45
N LEU A 46 -17.90 34.23 -8.35
CA LEU A 46 -16.63 34.06 -9.08
C LEU A 46 -16.83 34.14 -10.59
N ALA A 47 -17.90 33.54 -11.12
CA ALA A 47 -18.20 33.61 -12.54
C ALA A 47 -18.42 35.05 -13.02
N ARG A 48 -19.13 35.88 -12.23
CA ARG A 48 -19.35 37.29 -12.53
C ARG A 48 -18.06 38.10 -12.43
N GLU A 49 -17.33 37.95 -11.33
CA GLU A 49 -16.09 38.69 -11.06
C GLU A 49 -15.00 38.39 -12.12
N LEU A 50 -14.91 37.13 -12.55
CA LEU A 50 -13.91 36.70 -13.54
C LEU A 50 -14.35 36.92 -14.99
N GLY A 51 -15.61 37.28 -15.23
CA GLY A 51 -16.21 37.33 -16.57
C GLY A 51 -16.24 35.96 -17.27
N LEU A 52 -16.37 34.87 -16.50
CA LEU A 52 -16.31 33.50 -16.99
C LEU A 52 -17.67 32.80 -16.90
N PRO A 53 -18.00 31.89 -17.83
CA PRO A 53 -19.17 31.04 -17.67
C PRO A 53 -19.06 30.18 -16.40
N PRO A 54 -20.14 30.02 -15.60
CA PRO A 54 -20.12 29.21 -14.36
C PRO A 54 -19.60 27.79 -14.56
N ARG A 55 -19.86 27.19 -15.72
CA ARG A 55 -19.33 25.87 -16.10
C ARG A 55 -17.79 25.83 -16.16
N LYS A 56 -17.13 26.90 -16.62
CA LYS A 56 -15.65 26.95 -16.64
C LYS A 56 -15.08 26.98 -15.22
N VAL A 57 -15.69 27.75 -14.32
CA VAL A 57 -15.32 27.78 -12.90
C VAL A 57 -15.46 26.39 -12.28
N ALA A 58 -16.59 25.72 -12.52
CA ALA A 58 -16.82 24.35 -12.04
C ALA A 58 -15.77 23.34 -12.55
N ILE A 59 -15.46 23.35 -13.85
CA ILE A 59 -14.43 22.47 -14.44
C ILE A 59 -13.05 22.79 -13.86
N TRP A 60 -12.74 24.07 -13.65
CA TRP A 60 -11.48 24.46 -13.05
C TRP A 60 -11.34 23.92 -11.62
N TYR A 61 -12.39 24.03 -10.78
CA TYR A 61 -12.39 23.47 -9.42
C TYR A 61 -12.26 21.94 -9.44
N GLN A 62 -12.93 21.25 -10.35
CA GLN A 62 -12.79 19.80 -10.53
C GLN A 62 -11.34 19.43 -10.87
N ASN A 63 -10.74 20.11 -11.84
CA ASN A 63 -9.35 19.88 -12.24
C ASN A 63 -8.36 20.22 -11.11
N LYS A 64 -8.60 21.29 -10.36
CA LYS A 64 -7.76 21.68 -9.23
C LYS A 64 -7.82 20.61 -8.12
N ARG A 65 -9.01 20.09 -7.80
CA ARG A 65 -9.16 18.96 -6.87
C ARG A 65 -8.47 17.68 -7.36
N ALA A 66 -8.61 17.35 -8.64
CA ALA A 66 -7.93 16.18 -9.22
C ALA A 66 -6.40 16.32 -9.10
N ARG A 67 -5.85 17.48 -9.43
CA ARG A 67 -4.41 17.76 -9.27
C ARG A 67 -3.96 17.71 -7.82
N TRP A 68 -4.74 18.27 -6.90
CA TRP A 68 -4.44 18.23 -5.47
C TRP A 68 -4.43 16.80 -4.92
N LYS A 69 -5.42 15.98 -5.30
CA LYS A 69 -5.46 14.56 -4.94
C LYS A 69 -4.25 13.81 -5.48
N ASN A 70 -3.89 14.03 -6.75
CA ASN A 70 -2.72 13.40 -7.35
C ASN A 70 -1.43 13.83 -6.65
N GLN A 71 -1.29 15.10 -6.30
CA GLN A 71 -0.13 15.61 -5.57
C GLN A 71 -0.03 14.98 -4.17
N SER A 72 -1.15 14.82 -3.45
CA SER A 72 -1.17 14.10 -2.17
C SER A 72 -0.69 12.66 -2.34
N LEU A 73 -1.25 11.92 -3.31
CA LEU A 73 -0.86 10.54 -3.59
C LEU A 73 0.63 10.41 -3.96
N GLU A 74 1.17 11.36 -4.72
CA GLU A 74 2.59 11.37 -5.08
C GLU A 74 3.48 11.56 -3.84
N LEU A 75 3.09 12.44 -2.91
CA LEU A 75 3.80 12.64 -1.64
C LEU A 75 3.72 11.39 -0.76
N ASP A 76 2.53 10.79 -0.65
CA ASP A 76 2.31 9.57 0.13
C ASP A 76 3.14 8.41 -0.43
N TYR A 77 3.18 8.25 -1.76
CA TYR A 77 4.01 7.26 -2.43
C TYR A 77 5.50 7.46 -2.13
N LYS A 78 5.99 8.71 -2.19
CA LYS A 78 7.40 9.02 -1.85
C LYS A 78 7.71 8.70 -0.39
N ALA A 79 6.80 9.03 0.53
CA ALA A 79 6.96 8.69 1.94
C ALA A 79 7.01 7.17 2.17
N LEU A 80 6.15 6.42 1.48
CA LEU A 80 6.14 4.96 1.54
C LEU A 80 7.42 4.35 0.97
N GLN A 81 7.92 4.88 -0.15
CA GLN A 81 9.17 4.45 -0.76
C GLN A 81 10.35 4.64 0.20
N LEU A 82 10.47 5.79 0.85
CA LEU A 82 11.52 6.04 1.84
C LEU A 82 11.45 5.06 3.02
N ARG A 83 10.25 4.73 3.48
CA ARG A 83 10.06 3.72 4.54
C ARG A 83 10.52 2.35 4.09
N LEU A 84 10.19 1.95 2.85
CA LEU A 84 10.62 0.68 2.29
C LEU A 84 12.15 0.61 2.22
N ASP A 85 12.80 1.67 1.73
CA ASP A 85 14.26 1.71 1.62
C ASP A 85 14.94 1.58 2.99
N ASN A 86 14.40 2.22 4.03
CA ASN A 86 14.87 2.08 5.41
C ASN A 86 14.72 0.64 5.92
N VAL A 87 13.55 0.02 5.73
CA VAL A 87 13.30 -1.37 6.14
C VAL A 87 14.24 -2.33 5.43
N ILE A 88 14.52 -2.12 4.14
CA ILE A 88 15.48 -2.91 3.37
C ILE A 88 16.90 -2.75 3.94
N ALA A 89 17.30 -1.53 4.28
CA ALA A 89 18.61 -1.27 4.88
C ALA A 89 18.76 -1.96 6.24
N ASP A 90 17.73 -1.90 7.09
CA ASP A 90 17.69 -2.55 8.39
C ASP A 90 17.72 -4.07 8.25
N LYS A 91 16.94 -4.65 7.32
CA LYS A 91 16.98 -6.08 7.01
C LYS A 91 18.39 -6.52 6.64
N ARG A 92 19.05 -5.82 5.71
CA ARG A 92 20.44 -6.12 5.30
C ARG A 92 21.43 -6.01 6.46
N LYS A 93 21.18 -5.11 7.41
CA LYS A 93 22.00 -4.98 8.62
C LYS A 93 21.81 -6.19 9.55
N LEU A 94 20.57 -6.59 9.78
CA LEU A 94 20.24 -7.76 10.60
C LEU A 94 20.77 -9.05 9.98
N GLU A 95 20.67 -9.23 8.67
CA GLU A 95 21.22 -10.42 7.98
C GLU A 95 22.74 -10.55 8.18
N ARG A 96 23.48 -9.42 8.09
CA ARG A 96 24.92 -9.40 8.38
C ARG A 96 25.21 -9.77 9.83
N GLU A 97 24.43 -9.24 10.77
CA GLU A 97 24.60 -9.51 12.19
C GLU A 97 24.30 -10.97 12.53
N VAL A 98 23.23 -11.53 11.95
CA VAL A 98 22.91 -12.96 12.07
C VAL A 98 24.03 -13.83 11.53
N GLY A 99 24.59 -13.49 10.36
CA GLY A 99 25.74 -14.20 9.80
C GLY A 99 26.97 -14.15 10.73
N ARG A 100 27.26 -12.96 11.29
CA ARG A 100 28.35 -12.76 12.25
C ARG A 100 28.17 -13.62 13.50
N LEU A 101 26.99 -13.56 14.13
CA LEU A 101 26.67 -14.30 15.35
C LEU A 101 26.70 -15.80 15.13
N LYS A 102 26.20 -16.30 13.98
CA LYS A 102 26.31 -17.72 13.62
C LYS A 102 27.76 -18.16 13.49
N GLY A 103 28.62 -17.35 12.88
CA GLY A 103 30.05 -17.63 12.79
C GLY A 103 30.76 -17.64 14.14
N GLU A 104 30.39 -16.75 15.06
CA GLU A 104 30.92 -16.75 16.44
C GLU A 104 30.46 -17.99 17.23
N LEU A 105 29.20 -18.37 17.09
CA LEU A 105 28.66 -19.57 17.71
C LEU A 105 29.39 -20.83 17.23
N GLN A 106 29.63 -20.95 15.91
CA GLN A 106 30.36 -22.07 15.34
C GLN A 106 31.79 -22.15 15.89
N LYS A 107 32.51 -21.02 15.95
CA LYS A 107 33.86 -20.97 16.54
C LYS A 107 33.86 -21.37 18.01
N ALA A 108 32.88 -20.91 18.79
CA ALA A 108 32.75 -21.29 20.19
C ALA A 108 32.48 -22.80 20.36
N GLN A 109 31.64 -23.39 19.50
CA GLN A 109 31.40 -24.83 19.46
C GLN A 109 32.67 -25.61 19.11
N GLU A 110 33.41 -25.16 18.09
CA GLU A 110 34.69 -25.77 17.69
C GLU A 110 35.75 -25.70 18.80
N MET A 111 35.87 -24.55 19.49
CA MET A 111 36.76 -24.41 20.65
C MET A 111 36.38 -25.39 21.78
N LEU A 112 35.08 -25.56 22.07
CA LEU A 112 34.60 -26.50 23.07
C LEU A 112 34.90 -27.97 22.70
N LEU A 113 34.76 -28.32 21.42
CA LEU A 113 35.07 -29.65 20.87
C LEU A 113 36.58 -29.95 20.79
N GLY A 114 37.43 -28.91 20.74
CA GLY A 114 38.89 -29.00 20.78
C GLY A 114 39.48 -29.35 22.15
N PHE A 115 38.74 -29.17 23.24
CA PHE A 115 39.09 -29.66 24.57
C PHE A 115 38.54 -31.08 24.75
N LYS A 116 39.22 -32.09 24.20
CA LYS A 116 39.08 -33.47 24.70
C LYS A 116 39.93 -33.60 25.97
N PRO A 117 39.36 -33.85 27.16
CA PRO A 117 40.15 -34.32 28.29
C PRO A 117 40.76 -35.67 27.89
N THR A 118 42.09 -35.74 27.97
CA THR A 118 42.84 -36.99 27.78
C THR A 118 42.40 -38.02 28.82
N ALA A 119 42.22 -39.26 28.35
CA ALA A 119 41.63 -40.38 29.06
C ALA A 119 42.19 -40.65 30.47
N LEU A 120 41.29 -41.01 31.39
CA LEU A 120 41.57 -41.94 32.47
C LEU A 120 40.54 -43.08 32.37
N PRO A 121 40.95 -44.36 32.30
CA PRO A 121 40.02 -45.47 32.45
C PRO A 121 39.89 -45.76 33.94
N LEU A 122 38.69 -45.63 34.52
CA LEU A 122 38.38 -46.26 35.79
C LEU A 122 37.09 -47.07 35.68
N SER A 123 37.27 -48.33 36.04
CA SER A 123 36.40 -49.46 35.81
C SER A 123 35.01 -49.34 36.43
N SER A 124 34.04 -49.86 35.68
CA SER A 124 32.88 -50.66 36.10
C SER A 124 32.45 -50.59 37.57
N LEU A 125 31.23 -50.13 37.85
CA LEU A 125 30.35 -50.75 38.86
C LEU A 125 28.87 -50.44 38.58
N SER A 126 28.10 -51.53 38.62
CA SER A 126 26.69 -51.68 38.99
C SER A 126 25.58 -51.26 38.03
N ALA A 127 24.93 -52.31 37.50
CA ALA A 127 23.57 -52.27 36.98
C ALA A 127 22.57 -52.48 38.13
N SER A 128 21.55 -51.63 38.23
CA SER A 128 20.27 -51.93 38.90
C SER A 128 19.25 -50.80 38.69
N GLY A 129 18.01 -51.15 38.35
CA GLY A 129 16.81 -50.31 38.59
C GLY A 129 16.10 -49.78 37.35
N ASP A 130 15.30 -50.64 36.73
CA ASP A 130 13.83 -50.57 36.60
C ASP A 130 13.10 -49.30 36.09
N GLU A 131 12.07 -49.61 35.31
CA GLU A 131 10.83 -48.90 34.93
C GLU A 131 10.81 -47.77 33.86
N ASP A 132 10.08 -48.10 32.79
CA ASP A 132 9.00 -47.34 32.14
C ASP A 132 9.23 -45.91 31.61
N GLY A 133 9.03 -45.78 30.29
CA GLY A 133 8.87 -44.49 29.65
C GLY A 133 8.99 -44.55 28.13
N SER A 134 8.08 -45.26 27.48
CA SER A 134 7.91 -45.13 26.03
C SER A 134 7.44 -43.70 25.71
N SER A 135 8.37 -42.85 25.29
CA SER A 135 8.06 -41.66 24.50
C SER A 135 9.07 -41.57 23.37
N SER A 136 8.60 -41.97 22.19
CA SER A 136 9.27 -41.73 20.93
C SER A 136 9.47 -40.23 20.78
N PHE A 137 10.71 -39.76 20.95
CA PHE A 137 11.15 -38.49 20.39
C PHE A 137 11.37 -38.73 18.89
N PRO A 138 10.56 -38.15 17.98
CA PRO A 138 11.01 -38.07 16.61
C PRO A 138 12.17 -37.07 16.60
N GLY A 139 13.36 -37.64 16.42
CA GLY A 139 14.58 -36.90 16.22
C GLY A 139 14.50 -36.00 14.99
N ASN A 140 15.33 -34.97 15.06
CA ASN A 140 15.82 -34.23 13.90
C ASN A 140 14.74 -33.51 13.08
N ALA A 141 14.05 -32.56 13.71
CA ALA A 141 13.61 -31.38 12.99
C ALA A 141 14.89 -30.59 12.61
N ASN A 142 15.45 -30.96 11.48
CA ASN A 142 16.26 -30.03 10.69
C ASN A 142 15.39 -28.79 10.48
N CYS A 143 15.61 -27.75 11.29
CA CYS A 143 14.96 -26.45 11.12
C CYS A 143 15.52 -25.85 9.83
N CYS A 144 14.99 -26.30 8.69
CA CYS A 144 15.27 -25.79 7.37
C CYS A 144 14.71 -24.36 7.27
N TRP A 145 15.44 -23.39 7.81
CA TRP A 145 15.35 -22.00 7.34
C TRP A 145 16.16 -21.81 6.05
N GLU A 146 16.74 -22.88 5.51
CA GLU A 146 17.33 -22.90 4.18
C GLU A 146 16.21 -22.86 3.15
N ASN A 147 16.16 -21.73 2.44
CA ASN A 147 15.31 -21.38 1.30
C ASN A 147 14.17 -20.37 1.54
N ALA A 148 14.31 -19.42 2.47
CA ALA A 148 13.52 -18.16 2.45
C ALA A 148 14.11 -17.11 1.48
N GLY A 149 14.79 -17.56 0.41
CA GLY A 149 15.59 -16.72 -0.48
C GLY A 149 14.84 -16.05 -1.63
N VAL A 150 13.59 -16.43 -1.89
CA VAL A 150 12.75 -15.81 -2.93
C VAL A 150 11.34 -15.68 -2.39
N VAL A 151 11.13 -14.74 -1.45
CA VAL A 151 9.78 -14.25 -1.20
C VAL A 151 9.44 -13.40 -2.42
N GLN A 152 8.67 -13.97 -3.35
CA GLN A 152 8.21 -13.27 -4.53
C GLN A 152 7.53 -11.98 -4.07
N VAL A 153 7.97 -10.85 -4.62
CA VAL A 153 7.31 -9.55 -4.41
C VAL A 153 5.80 -9.66 -4.70
N ASP A 154 5.43 -10.58 -5.59
CA ASP A 154 4.05 -10.94 -5.94
C ASP A 154 3.23 -11.51 -4.76
N GLU A 155 3.86 -12.28 -3.87
CA GLU A 155 3.18 -12.91 -2.72
C GLU A 155 2.90 -11.87 -1.61
N LEU A 156 3.79 -10.89 -1.46
CA LEU A 156 3.61 -9.77 -0.54
C LEU A 156 2.60 -8.74 -1.07
N TYR A 157 2.50 -8.59 -2.40
CA TYR A 157 1.46 -7.80 -3.08
C TYR A 157 0.07 -8.43 -2.93
N ALA A 158 -0.04 -9.76 -3.02
CA ALA A 158 -1.29 -10.49 -2.82
C ALA A 158 -1.85 -10.34 -1.39
N CYS A 159 -0.99 -10.33 -0.37
CA CYS A 159 -1.41 -10.07 1.02
C CYS A 159 -1.81 -8.60 1.26
N LEU A 160 -1.23 -7.65 0.53
CA LEU A 160 -1.46 -6.22 0.72
C LEU A 160 -2.72 -5.71 0.00
N ILE A 161 -3.08 -6.30 -1.14
CA ILE A 161 -4.26 -5.88 -1.93
C ILE A 161 -5.56 -6.52 -1.43
N GLY A 162 -5.51 -7.56 -0.61
CA GLY A 162 -6.70 -8.19 -0.04
C GLY A 162 -7.51 -8.98 -1.08
N ALA A 163 -7.94 -10.16 -0.69
CA ALA A 163 -8.84 -10.98 -1.47
C ALA A 163 -10.21 -10.29 -1.59
N GLU A 164 -10.42 -9.46 -2.60
CA GLU A 164 -11.77 -9.18 -3.09
C GLU A 164 -12.24 -10.35 -3.94
N GLY A 165 -13.20 -11.12 -3.42
CA GLY A 165 -14.07 -11.96 -4.24
C GLY A 165 -14.35 -13.36 -3.67
N GLN A 166 -15.49 -13.50 -3.00
CA GLN A 166 -16.34 -14.68 -3.17
C GLN A 166 -17.77 -14.23 -3.47
N PRO A 167 -18.39 -14.69 -4.58
CA PRO A 167 -19.78 -14.44 -4.89
C PRO A 167 -20.66 -15.38 -4.06
N GLY A 168 -21.16 -14.87 -2.94
CA GLY A 168 -22.17 -15.53 -2.13
C GLY A 168 -23.55 -15.33 -2.74
N ASN A 169 -24.06 -16.41 -3.33
CA ASN A 169 -25.43 -16.65 -3.78
C ASN A 169 -26.51 -15.98 -2.89
N SER A 170 -27.19 -14.96 -3.41
CA SER A 170 -28.48 -14.51 -2.90
C SER A 170 -29.51 -14.59 -4.01
N ASN A 171 -30.37 -15.61 -3.93
CA ASN A 171 -31.65 -15.65 -4.62
C ASN A 171 -32.42 -14.36 -4.31
N GLY A 172 -32.48 -13.46 -5.28
CA GLY A 172 -33.09 -12.14 -5.20
C GLY A 172 -33.87 -11.87 -6.46
N HIS A 173 -35.13 -12.27 -6.39
CA HIS A 173 -36.25 -12.03 -7.28
C HIS A 173 -36.21 -10.67 -8.03
N ASP A 174 -36.48 -10.75 -9.34
CA ASP A 174 -36.94 -9.73 -10.28
C ASP A 174 -37.22 -8.32 -9.73
N PHE A 175 -36.52 -7.31 -10.25
CA PHE A 175 -37.15 -6.03 -10.59
C PHE A 175 -36.23 -5.20 -11.49
N TYR A 176 -36.49 -5.16 -12.81
CA TYR A 176 -36.37 -3.96 -13.67
C TYR A 176 -36.83 -4.31 -15.09
N ALA A 177 -38.13 -4.15 -15.34
CA ALA A 177 -38.69 -4.01 -16.68
C ALA A 177 -39.76 -2.90 -16.64
N ARG A 178 -39.33 -1.65 -16.86
CA ARG A 178 -40.03 -0.59 -17.59
C ARG A 178 -39.15 0.65 -17.71
#